data_AF-A0A4R1HNU8-F1
#
_entry.id   AF-A0A4R1HNU8-F1
#
_cell.length_a   1.000
_cell.length_b   1.000
_cell.length_c   1.000
_cell.angle_alpha   90.00
_cell.angle_beta   90.00
_cell.angle_gamma   90.00
#
_symmetry.space_group_name_H-M   'P 1'
#
loop_
_entity.id
_entity.type
_entity.pdbx_description
1 polymer ?
#
loop_
_entity_poly.entity_id
_entity_poly.type
_entity_poly.pdbx_seq_one_letter_code
_entity_poly.pdbx_strand_id
1 'polypeptide(L)'
;MTNRLFSCLWVFLLFYPCFVLAYEVDTHGLMTFKAFENSDFDSYESITRLGIDPNMESPFGEDYFDVAGTTVRKRPADKSVYMRRILRQNLGLSQQAQFKILGWLMRGAIREDDFTPKIFPCGLEADNPQDDPYGNIDRPINHFFDPVNNRELTIGVDPRETAVNWALGSSDAFATPPPDNSGRRNHFTVRDAREAMFRALTGQRLTDPVKAIGPGDTGSTPNNATEAEAFRKAYWATTFRALGDVMHLIEDMAQPQHTRNDQHSGLCFPFVQDVVTGHKSVYEDRMKARTLSGIEYNSANASKSQLDGLVYNGYPIPSFNRCEDVPAVETHGYLLDSRIYDAMADINDGLASC
;
A
#
# COMPACT_ATOMS: atom_id res chain seq x y z
N MET A 1 37.44 -57.49 -6.95
CA MET A 1 38.06 -56.73 -5.84
C MET A 1 38.69 -55.50 -6.49
N THR A 2 38.33 -54.24 -6.31
CA THR A 2 37.72 -53.42 -5.25
C THR A 2 37.36 -52.09 -5.95
N ASN A 3 36.11 -51.62 -5.94
CA ASN A 3 35.54 -50.61 -5.02
C ASN A 3 36.12 -49.16 -5.11
N ARG A 4 35.20 -48.20 -5.36
CA ARG A 4 35.21 -46.76 -4.99
C ARG A 4 35.99 -45.81 -5.94
N LEU A 5 35.58 -44.58 -6.24
CA LEU A 5 34.77 -43.59 -5.51
C LEU A 5 33.86 -42.76 -6.43
N PHE A 6 32.69 -42.43 -5.88
CA PHE A 6 31.79 -41.36 -6.29
C PHE A 6 32.53 -40.01 -6.37
N SER A 7 32.41 -39.32 -7.50
CA SER A 7 32.72 -37.89 -7.57
C SER A 7 31.55 -37.11 -6.97
N CYS A 8 31.74 -36.69 -5.72
CA CYS A 8 30.86 -35.75 -5.05
C CYS A 8 30.86 -34.41 -5.80
N LEU A 9 29.68 -34.07 -6.32
CA LEU A 9 29.31 -32.75 -6.79
C LEU A 9 29.39 -31.79 -5.59
N TRP A 10 30.51 -31.08 -5.44
CA TRP A 10 30.62 -29.98 -4.48
C TRP A 10 29.92 -28.75 -5.06
N VAL A 11 28.60 -28.69 -4.90
CA VAL A 11 27.85 -27.45 -5.03
C VAL A 11 28.06 -26.68 -3.74
N PHE A 12 29.02 -25.76 -3.74
CA PHE A 12 29.08 -24.71 -2.72
C PHE A 12 27.88 -23.77 -2.95
N LEU A 13 26.74 -24.11 -2.35
CA LEU A 13 25.66 -23.17 -2.09
C LEU A 13 26.11 -22.26 -0.95
N LEU A 14 26.80 -21.18 -1.32
CA LEU A 14 26.95 -20.01 -0.47
C LEU A 14 25.57 -19.38 -0.32
N PHE A 15 24.80 -19.84 0.66
CA PHE A 15 23.63 -19.13 1.15
C PHE A 15 24.10 -17.87 1.88
N TYR A 16 24.28 -16.78 1.13
CA TYR A 16 24.15 -15.46 1.72
C TYR A 16 22.67 -15.27 2.07
N PRO A 17 22.32 -14.97 3.33
CA PRO A 17 20.99 -14.46 3.63
C PRO A 17 20.89 -13.07 3.01
N CYS A 18 20.37 -12.99 1.78
CA CYS A 18 19.88 -11.73 1.25
C CYS A 18 18.55 -11.47 1.96
N PHE A 19 18.58 -10.65 3.01
CA PHE A 19 17.36 -10.17 3.63
C PHE A 19 16.68 -9.22 2.64
N VAL A 20 15.64 -9.70 1.97
CA VAL A 20 14.74 -8.87 1.17
C VAL A 20 13.85 -8.11 2.16
N LEU A 21 14.18 -6.85 2.42
CA LEU A 21 13.36 -5.96 3.23
C LEU A 21 12.18 -5.49 2.38
N ALA A 22 10.98 -5.63 2.94
CA ALA A 22 9.69 -5.28 2.35
C ALA A 22 9.70 -3.90 1.68
N TYR A 23 8.76 -3.77 0.74
CA TYR A 23 8.26 -2.59 0.03
C TYR A 23 8.24 -1.33 0.91
N GLU A 24 8.17 -0.17 0.27
CA GLU A 24 8.36 1.15 0.86
C GLU A 24 7.28 1.60 1.87
N VAL A 25 6.80 0.69 2.71
CA VAL A 25 5.80 0.88 3.77
C VAL A 25 6.08 2.07 4.68
N ASP A 26 7.36 2.34 4.97
CA ASP A 26 7.76 3.49 5.77
C ASP A 26 7.55 4.80 4.99
N THR A 27 7.84 4.81 3.68
CA THR A 27 7.63 5.97 2.81
C THR A 27 6.16 6.27 2.64
N HIS A 28 5.31 5.28 2.37
CA HIS A 28 3.85 5.46 2.32
C HIS A 28 3.30 6.00 3.64
N GLY A 29 3.72 5.39 4.76
CA GLY A 29 3.36 5.88 6.09
C GLY A 29 3.76 7.33 6.33
N LEU A 30 4.98 7.75 5.94
CA LEU A 30 5.44 9.11 6.14
C LEU A 30 4.79 10.12 5.19
N MET A 31 4.58 9.75 3.92
CA MET A 31 3.88 10.60 2.95
C MET A 31 2.45 10.86 3.39
N THR A 32 1.74 9.81 3.83
CA THR A 32 0.41 9.94 4.44
C THR A 32 0.43 10.82 5.68
N PHE A 33 1.44 10.68 6.55
CA PHE A 33 1.61 11.56 7.72
C PHE A 33 1.76 13.03 7.33
N LYS A 34 2.63 13.31 6.36
CA LYS A 34 2.91 14.68 5.91
C LYS A 34 1.74 15.29 5.15
N ALA A 35 1.02 14.49 4.36
CA ALA A 35 -0.21 14.91 3.71
C ALA A 35 -1.29 15.27 4.74
N PHE A 36 -1.41 14.51 5.84
CA PHE A 36 -2.35 14.81 6.92
C PHE A 36 -1.97 16.09 7.67
N GLU A 37 -0.71 16.26 8.08
CA GLU A 37 -0.21 17.50 8.73
C GLU A 37 -0.45 18.76 7.87
N ASN A 38 -0.33 18.62 6.54
CA ASN A 38 -0.53 19.71 5.59
C ASN A 38 -2.00 19.91 5.17
N SER A 39 -2.93 19.11 5.69
CA SER A 39 -4.35 19.19 5.35
C SER A 39 -5.15 20.01 6.37
N ASP A 40 -6.26 20.61 5.94
CA ASP A 40 -7.25 21.24 6.84
C ASP A 40 -7.94 20.21 7.77
N PHE A 41 -7.68 18.92 7.56
CA PHE A 41 -8.27 17.82 8.30
C PHE A 41 -7.58 17.57 9.65
N ASP A 42 -6.35 18.06 9.84
CA ASP A 42 -5.66 18.06 11.15
C ASP A 42 -6.10 19.25 12.04
N SER A 43 -7.12 20.01 11.63
CA SER A 43 -7.67 21.07 12.47
C SER A 43 -8.68 20.53 13.49
N TYR A 44 -8.63 21.12 14.70
CA TYR A 44 -9.59 20.82 15.77
C TYR A 44 -11.04 20.95 15.31
N GLU A 45 -11.34 21.97 14.49
CA GLU A 45 -12.69 22.22 13.97
C GLU A 45 -13.14 21.11 13.01
N SER A 46 -12.30 20.68 12.07
CA SER A 46 -12.64 19.59 11.13
C SER A 46 -12.94 18.29 11.87
N ILE A 47 -12.13 17.93 12.85
CA ILE A 47 -12.29 16.69 13.63
C ILE A 47 -13.57 16.73 14.48
N THR A 48 -13.83 17.86 15.17
CA THR A 48 -15.02 18.00 16.01
C THR A 48 -16.33 18.05 15.22
N ARG A 49 -16.32 18.57 13.98
CA ARG A 49 -17.48 18.52 13.08
C ARG A 49 -17.88 17.08 12.70
N LEU A 50 -16.96 16.12 12.77
CA LEU A 50 -17.26 14.69 12.59
C LEU A 50 -17.79 14.03 13.87
N GLY A 51 -17.97 14.78 14.96
CA GLY A 51 -18.39 14.27 16.26
C GLY A 51 -17.29 13.49 16.99
N ILE A 52 -16.03 13.74 16.65
CA ILE A 52 -14.86 13.08 17.23
C ILE A 52 -14.21 14.03 18.24
N ASP A 53 -13.91 13.54 19.44
CA ASP A 53 -13.17 14.30 20.44
C ASP A 53 -11.64 14.18 20.18
N PRO A 54 -10.97 15.24 19.71
CA PRO A 54 -9.54 15.20 19.41
C PRO A 54 -8.65 15.03 20.65
N ASN A 55 -9.19 15.31 21.85
CA ASN A 55 -8.47 15.17 23.11
C ASN A 55 -8.50 13.74 23.64
N MET A 56 -9.38 12.88 23.12
CA MET A 56 -9.41 11.47 23.50
C MET A 56 -8.12 10.77 23.02
N GLU A 57 -7.51 9.96 23.89
CA GLU A 57 -6.29 9.22 23.53
C GLU A 57 -6.55 8.18 22.43
N SER A 58 -7.73 7.53 22.47
CA SER A 58 -8.18 6.54 21.51
C SER A 58 -9.65 6.82 21.14
N PRO A 59 -9.92 7.82 20.29
CA PRO A 59 -11.28 8.20 19.91
C PRO A 59 -12.06 7.06 19.25
N PHE A 60 -11.36 6.13 18.61
CA PHE A 60 -11.96 5.02 17.84
C PHE A 60 -11.81 3.65 18.51
N GLY A 61 -11.10 3.57 19.64
CA GLY A 61 -10.68 2.30 20.21
C GLY A 61 -9.60 1.62 19.37
N GLU A 62 -9.51 0.31 19.52
CA GLU A 62 -8.45 -0.52 18.93
C GLU A 62 -9.03 -1.56 17.97
N ASP A 63 -10.27 -1.40 17.54
CA ASP A 63 -10.93 -2.33 16.65
C ASP A 63 -11.37 -1.61 15.38
N TYR A 64 -11.43 -2.35 14.29
CA TYR A 64 -12.01 -1.91 13.04
C TYR A 64 -12.78 -3.08 12.41
N PHE A 65 -13.54 -2.77 11.38
CA PHE A 65 -14.30 -3.72 10.60
C PHE A 65 -13.76 -3.86 9.18
N ASP A 66 -13.80 -5.09 8.72
CA ASP A 66 -13.64 -5.50 7.33
C ASP A 66 -15.05 -5.72 6.76
N VAL A 67 -15.43 -4.95 5.74
CA VAL A 67 -16.80 -4.88 5.23
C VAL A 67 -16.84 -5.46 3.82
N ALA A 68 -17.36 -6.67 3.70
CA ALA A 68 -17.49 -7.39 2.42
C ALA A 68 -18.97 -7.57 2.09
N GLY A 69 -19.53 -6.62 1.33
CA GLY A 69 -20.97 -6.58 1.03
C GLY A 69 -21.80 -6.47 2.31
N THR A 70 -22.57 -7.52 2.65
CA THR A 70 -23.37 -7.56 3.89
C THR A 70 -22.60 -8.07 5.09
N THR A 71 -21.47 -8.75 4.86
CA THR A 71 -20.69 -9.43 5.89
C THR A 71 -19.73 -8.45 6.55
N VAL A 72 -19.72 -8.44 7.87
CA VAL A 72 -18.82 -7.60 8.68
C VAL A 72 -17.95 -8.50 9.54
N ARG A 73 -16.62 -8.39 9.40
CA ARG A 73 -15.68 -9.08 10.27
C ARG A 73 -14.94 -8.07 11.13
N LYS A 74 -14.93 -8.32 12.44
CA LYS A 74 -14.19 -7.49 13.39
C LYS A 74 -12.71 -7.86 13.32
N ARG A 75 -11.84 -6.85 13.27
CA ARG A 75 -10.39 -6.99 13.33
C ARG A 75 -9.82 -6.09 14.43
N PRO A 76 -8.96 -6.61 15.31
CA PRO A 76 -8.21 -5.76 16.21
C PRO A 76 -7.13 -5.01 15.42
N ALA A 77 -6.90 -3.76 15.76
CA ALA A 77 -5.74 -2.99 15.32
C ALA A 77 -4.49 -3.82 15.62
N ASP A 78 -3.72 -4.10 14.58
CA ASP A 78 -2.53 -4.91 14.76
C ASP A 78 -1.53 -4.19 15.69
N LYS A 79 -1.25 -4.85 16.81
CA LYS A 79 -0.26 -4.46 17.83
C LYS A 79 1.02 -5.29 17.74
N SER A 80 1.19 -6.04 16.65
CA SER A 80 2.38 -6.85 16.42
C SER A 80 3.65 -6.01 16.46
N VAL A 81 4.79 -6.70 16.46
CA VAL A 81 6.09 -6.07 16.32
C VAL A 81 6.17 -5.26 15.01
N TYR A 82 5.51 -5.71 13.94
CA TYR A 82 5.54 -5.07 12.63
C TYR A 82 5.01 -3.63 12.65
N MET A 83 3.74 -3.43 13.03
CA MET A 83 3.15 -2.09 13.07
C MET A 83 3.82 -1.19 14.11
N ARG A 84 4.28 -1.74 15.24
CA ARG A 84 5.03 -0.98 16.24
C ARG A 84 6.39 -0.52 15.72
N ARG A 85 7.11 -1.36 14.96
CA ARG A 85 8.38 -0.99 14.34
C ARG A 85 8.17 0.16 13.38
N ILE A 86 7.24 0.03 12.43
CA ILE A 86 7.03 1.05 11.40
C ILE A 86 6.52 2.36 12.03
N LEU A 87 5.33 2.35 12.66
CA LEU A 87 4.72 3.58 13.14
C LEU A 87 5.55 4.27 14.22
N ARG A 88 6.11 3.51 15.18
CA ARG A 88 6.78 4.12 16.34
C ARG A 88 8.28 4.24 16.19
N GLN A 89 8.95 3.18 15.75
CA GLN A 89 10.43 3.17 15.71
C GLN A 89 10.95 3.89 14.47
N ASN A 90 10.33 3.66 13.31
CA ASN A 90 10.77 4.25 12.06
C ASN A 90 10.17 5.66 11.86
N LEU A 91 8.87 5.82 12.13
CA LEU A 91 8.15 7.07 11.85
C LEU A 91 7.93 7.96 13.08
N GLY A 92 8.33 7.53 14.27
CA GLY A 92 8.30 8.35 15.49
C GLY A 92 6.89 8.65 16.03
N LEU A 93 5.84 7.96 15.55
CA LEU A 93 4.48 8.17 16.00
C LEU A 93 4.33 7.74 17.48
N SER A 94 3.68 8.58 18.28
CA SER A 94 3.44 8.26 19.69
C SER A 94 2.45 7.09 19.85
N GLN A 95 2.50 6.41 21.00
CA GLN A 95 1.57 5.31 21.29
C GLN A 95 0.11 5.76 21.31
N GLN A 96 -0.18 7.01 21.67
CA GLN A 96 -1.53 7.55 21.66
C GLN A 96 -1.96 7.91 20.23
N ALA A 97 -1.06 8.51 19.44
CA ALA A 97 -1.38 8.96 18.08
C ALA A 97 -1.72 7.80 17.12
N GLN A 98 -1.24 6.57 17.39
CA GLN A 98 -1.55 5.39 16.57
C GLN A 98 -3.04 5.01 16.50
N PHE A 99 -3.86 5.50 17.43
CA PHE A 99 -5.31 5.24 17.48
C PHE A 99 -6.16 6.48 17.21
N LYS A 100 -5.51 7.57 16.77
CA LYS A 100 -6.16 8.77 16.23
C LYS A 100 -6.29 8.65 14.71
N ILE A 101 -6.90 9.66 14.07
CA ILE A 101 -7.16 9.68 12.61
C ILE A 101 -5.89 9.37 11.83
N LEU A 102 -4.82 10.13 12.10
CA LEU A 102 -3.50 9.95 11.50
C LEU A 102 -2.98 8.52 11.63
N GLY A 103 -3.06 7.91 12.81
CA GLY A 103 -2.60 6.55 13.03
C GLY A 103 -3.37 5.51 12.22
N TRP A 104 -4.68 5.71 12.01
CA TRP A 104 -5.50 4.84 11.16
C TRP A 104 -5.22 5.04 9.67
N LEU A 105 -5.04 6.28 9.21
CA LEU A 105 -4.62 6.59 7.83
C LEU A 105 -3.27 5.93 7.52
N MET A 106 -2.25 6.18 8.36
CA MET A 106 -0.92 5.57 8.15
C MET A 106 -0.99 4.05 8.20
N ARG A 107 -1.79 3.47 9.11
CA ARG A 107 -1.99 2.02 9.17
C ARG A 107 -2.57 1.49 7.86
N GLY A 108 -3.52 2.23 7.26
CA GLY A 108 -4.05 1.97 5.93
C GLY A 108 -2.96 1.86 4.89
N ALA A 109 -2.21 2.95 4.76
CA ALA A 109 -1.17 3.06 3.76
C ALA A 109 -0.14 1.93 3.89
N ILE A 110 0.40 1.71 5.09
CA ILE A 110 1.42 0.68 5.38
C ILE A 110 0.99 -0.75 4.99
N ARG A 111 -0.27 -1.08 5.25
CA ARG A 111 -0.76 -2.47 5.15
C ARG A 111 -1.38 -2.75 3.78
N GLU A 112 -1.47 -1.75 2.91
CA GLU A 112 -1.80 -1.97 1.51
C GLU A 112 -0.66 -2.71 0.78
N ASP A 113 0.56 -2.71 1.34
CA ASP A 113 1.67 -3.57 0.91
C ASP A 113 1.66 -4.99 1.52
N ASP A 114 0.59 -5.39 2.20
CA ASP A 114 0.50 -6.74 2.75
C ASP A 114 0.61 -7.81 1.64
N PHE A 115 1.46 -8.81 1.87
CA PHE A 115 1.59 -9.97 0.98
C PHE A 115 1.58 -11.28 1.76
N THR A 116 1.35 -12.37 1.03
CA THR A 116 1.33 -13.73 1.56
C THR A 116 2.73 -14.33 1.54
N PRO A 117 3.21 -14.95 2.64
CA PRO A 117 4.47 -15.69 2.64
C PRO A 117 4.47 -16.76 1.55
N LYS A 118 5.54 -16.80 0.76
CA LYS A 118 5.73 -17.83 -0.28
C LYS A 118 6.92 -18.71 0.12
N ILE A 119 6.67 -19.68 0.99
CA ILE A 119 7.72 -20.52 1.60
C ILE A 119 8.41 -21.43 0.56
N PHE A 120 7.68 -21.92 -0.44
CA PHE A 120 8.23 -22.73 -1.54
C PHE A 120 7.50 -22.42 -2.86
N PRO A 121 8.19 -22.33 -4.02
CA PRO A 121 9.64 -22.36 -4.17
C PRO A 121 10.28 -21.14 -3.51
N CYS A 122 9.66 -19.97 -3.58
CA CYS A 122 10.20 -18.64 -3.33
C CYS A 122 10.96 -18.32 -2.01
N GLY A 123 10.84 -19.12 -0.93
CA GLY A 123 11.52 -18.86 0.35
C GLY A 123 11.22 -17.50 1.00
N LEU A 124 10.14 -16.83 0.60
CA LEU A 124 9.77 -15.50 1.10
C LEU A 124 8.99 -15.61 2.41
N GLU A 125 9.59 -15.12 3.47
CA GLU A 125 8.91 -14.83 4.73
C GLU A 125 8.23 -13.46 4.60
N ALA A 126 6.95 -13.40 4.94
CA ALA A 126 6.24 -12.13 5.04
C ALA A 126 6.33 -11.65 6.49
N ASP A 127 6.89 -10.46 6.69
CA ASP A 127 7.01 -9.82 8.01
C ASP A 127 5.73 -9.05 8.38
N ASN A 128 4.80 -8.91 7.42
CA ASN A 128 3.52 -8.26 7.64
C ASN A 128 2.48 -9.21 8.28
N PRO A 129 1.46 -8.67 8.95
CA PRO A 129 0.45 -9.47 9.63
C PRO A 129 -0.39 -10.31 8.65
N GLN A 130 -0.59 -11.57 9.01
CA GLN A 130 -1.37 -12.56 8.23
C GLN A 130 -2.75 -12.77 8.85
N ASP A 131 -3.49 -11.68 9.04
CA ASP A 131 -4.72 -11.61 9.83
C ASP A 131 -5.95 -11.18 9.00
N ASP A 132 -5.90 -11.35 7.68
CA ASP A 132 -7.06 -11.15 6.80
C ASP A 132 -8.12 -12.24 7.07
N PRO A 133 -9.35 -11.87 7.49
CA PRO A 133 -10.39 -12.84 7.85
C PRO A 133 -10.91 -13.64 6.65
N TYR A 134 -10.58 -13.24 5.42
CA TYR A 134 -10.94 -13.90 4.17
C TYR A 134 -9.74 -14.66 3.55
N GLY A 135 -8.66 -14.81 4.32
CA GLY A 135 -7.41 -15.45 3.91
C GLY A 135 -6.40 -14.43 3.39
N ASN A 136 -5.11 -14.71 3.51
CA ASN A 136 -4.07 -13.77 3.08
C ASN A 136 -4.18 -13.46 1.59
N ILE A 137 -3.79 -12.25 1.23
CA ILE A 137 -3.85 -11.72 -0.13
C ILE A 137 -2.54 -11.01 -0.46
N ASP A 138 -2.12 -11.12 -1.72
CA ASP A 138 -0.99 -10.35 -2.27
C ASP A 138 -1.56 -9.05 -2.82
N ARG A 139 -1.52 -7.97 -2.03
CA ARG A 139 -2.05 -6.66 -2.45
C ARG A 139 -1.18 -5.94 -3.50
N PRO A 140 0.18 -5.97 -3.42
CA PRO A 140 1.06 -5.25 -4.35
C PRO A 140 0.84 -5.54 -5.83
N ILE A 141 0.28 -6.69 -6.18
CA ILE A 141 -0.01 -7.05 -7.57
C ILE A 141 -1.09 -6.17 -8.22
N ASN A 142 -1.90 -5.47 -7.40
CA ASN A 142 -2.96 -4.57 -7.83
C ASN A 142 -2.55 -3.09 -7.74
N HIS A 143 -1.28 -2.76 -7.49
CA HIS A 143 -0.81 -1.38 -7.33
C HIS A 143 -0.46 -0.70 -8.66
N PHE A 144 -0.76 -1.34 -9.78
CA PHE A 144 -0.35 -0.89 -11.11
C PHE A 144 -1.56 -0.42 -11.91
N PHE A 145 -1.37 0.68 -12.63
CA PHE A 145 -2.32 1.15 -13.61
C PHE A 145 -1.58 1.85 -14.74
N ASP A 146 -1.59 1.22 -15.92
CA ASP A 146 -1.07 1.80 -17.16
C ASP A 146 -2.19 2.64 -17.81
N PRO A 147 -2.16 3.98 -17.71
CA PRO A 147 -3.23 4.83 -18.23
C PRO A 147 -3.26 4.89 -19.75
N VAL A 148 -2.14 4.60 -20.43
CA VAL A 148 -2.05 4.63 -21.89
C VAL A 148 -2.82 3.46 -22.49
N ASN A 149 -2.67 2.28 -21.87
CA ASN A 149 -3.30 1.05 -22.33
C ASN A 149 -4.53 0.64 -21.50
N ASN A 150 -4.89 1.43 -20.48
CA ASN A 150 -5.96 1.17 -19.53
C ASN A 150 -5.93 -0.27 -18.98
N ARG A 151 -4.78 -0.67 -18.41
CA ARG A 151 -4.55 -2.05 -17.95
C ARG A 151 -3.81 -2.13 -16.63
N GLU A 152 -3.95 -3.28 -16.00
CA GLU A 152 -3.30 -3.70 -14.77
C GLU A 152 -1.88 -4.25 -14.99
N LEU A 153 -1.25 -4.69 -13.90
CA LEU A 153 0.07 -5.31 -13.96
C LEU A 153 0.07 -6.52 -14.91
N THR A 154 0.87 -6.51 -15.97
CA THR A 154 0.91 -7.63 -16.91
C THR A 154 1.96 -8.66 -16.48
N ILE A 155 1.62 -9.59 -15.60
CA ILE A 155 2.46 -10.75 -15.26
C ILE A 155 1.64 -12.04 -15.08
N GLY A 156 2.11 -13.15 -15.65
CA GLY A 156 1.59 -14.49 -15.40
C GLY A 156 0.07 -14.67 -15.68
N VAL A 157 -0.57 -15.54 -14.89
CA VAL A 157 -1.96 -16.03 -15.09
C VAL A 157 -2.94 -15.67 -13.97
N ASP A 158 -2.50 -14.98 -12.92
CA ASP A 158 -3.41 -14.61 -11.82
C ASP A 158 -4.28 -13.41 -12.21
N PRO A 159 -5.60 -13.44 -11.93
CA PRO A 159 -6.48 -12.32 -12.18
C PRO A 159 -6.06 -11.13 -11.33
N ARG A 160 -5.97 -9.96 -11.97
CA ARG A 160 -5.53 -8.70 -11.39
C ARG A 160 -6.56 -7.63 -11.66
N GLU A 161 -6.59 -6.63 -10.80
CA GLU A 161 -7.39 -5.43 -11.01
C GLU A 161 -6.45 -4.25 -11.23
N THR A 162 -6.89 -3.27 -12.02
CA THR A 162 -6.17 -1.99 -12.09
C THR A 162 -6.17 -1.35 -10.70
N ALA A 163 -5.11 -0.61 -10.35
CA ALA A 163 -5.07 0.12 -9.08
C ALA A 163 -6.30 1.00 -8.86
N VAL A 164 -6.86 1.57 -9.92
CA VAL A 164 -8.10 2.37 -9.86
C VAL A 164 -9.31 1.51 -9.48
N ASN A 165 -9.51 0.37 -10.12
CA ASN A 165 -10.60 -0.56 -9.80
C ASN A 165 -10.46 -1.09 -8.37
N TRP A 166 -9.24 -1.47 -7.99
CA TRP A 166 -8.87 -1.97 -6.68
C TRP A 166 -9.11 -0.94 -5.58
N ALA A 167 -8.77 0.34 -5.81
CA ALA A 167 -9.02 1.45 -4.88
C ALA A 167 -10.51 1.79 -4.74
N LEU A 168 -11.26 1.74 -5.85
CA LEU A 168 -12.68 2.12 -5.87
C LEU A 168 -13.63 0.98 -5.50
N GLY A 169 -13.16 -0.27 -5.49
CA GLY A 169 -14.01 -1.45 -5.35
C GLY A 169 -14.97 -1.60 -6.53
N SER A 170 -14.48 -1.32 -7.75
CA SER A 170 -15.28 -1.32 -8.97
C SER A 170 -14.70 -2.29 -10.00
N SER A 171 -15.54 -2.90 -10.82
CA SER A 171 -15.07 -3.71 -11.96
C SER A 171 -14.76 -2.85 -13.19
N ASP A 172 -15.24 -1.61 -13.23
CA ASP A 172 -14.94 -0.62 -14.26
C ASP A 172 -15.09 0.79 -13.67
N ALA A 173 -14.00 1.33 -13.15
CA ALA A 173 -13.93 2.65 -12.53
C ALA A 173 -14.37 3.80 -13.45
N PHE A 174 -14.30 3.61 -14.77
CA PHE A 174 -14.60 4.65 -15.77
C PHE A 174 -16.02 4.55 -16.34
N ALA A 175 -16.76 3.49 -16.02
CA ALA A 175 -18.19 3.39 -16.33
C ALA A 175 -19.02 4.44 -15.56
N THR A 176 -20.22 4.74 -16.07
CA THR A 176 -21.14 5.72 -15.45
C THR A 176 -22.53 5.09 -15.21
N PRO A 177 -22.92 4.83 -13.94
CA PRO A 177 -22.08 4.86 -12.74
C PRO A 177 -21.07 3.69 -12.73
N PRO A 178 -19.93 3.82 -12.02
CA PRO A 178 -19.01 2.70 -11.86
C PRO A 178 -19.72 1.51 -11.19
N PRO A 179 -19.74 0.31 -11.79
CA PRO A 179 -20.37 -0.87 -11.19
C PRO A 179 -19.61 -1.31 -9.92
N ASP A 180 -20.34 -1.91 -8.98
CA ASP A 180 -19.72 -2.54 -7.80
C ASP A 180 -19.02 -3.85 -8.21
N ASN A 181 -17.83 -4.10 -7.68
CA ASN A 181 -17.21 -5.41 -7.73
C ASN A 181 -17.53 -6.16 -6.44
N SER A 182 -18.69 -6.83 -6.40
CA SER A 182 -19.17 -7.52 -5.19
C SER A 182 -18.36 -8.78 -4.84
N GLY A 183 -17.56 -9.30 -5.78
CA GLY A 183 -16.66 -10.44 -5.58
C GLY A 183 -15.22 -10.06 -5.24
N ARG A 184 -14.93 -8.76 -5.09
CA ARG A 184 -13.57 -8.28 -4.77
C ARG A 184 -13.05 -8.86 -3.47
N ARG A 185 -11.72 -8.96 -3.37
CA ARG A 185 -11.02 -9.29 -2.12
C ARG A 185 -10.55 -8.07 -1.34
N ASN A 186 -10.52 -6.88 -1.95
CA ASN A 186 -10.23 -5.66 -1.23
C ASN A 186 -11.47 -5.16 -0.49
N HIS A 187 -11.39 -5.04 0.83
CA HIS A 187 -12.46 -4.52 1.67
C HIS A 187 -12.09 -3.19 2.35
N PHE A 188 -11.08 -2.50 1.79
CA PHE A 188 -10.62 -1.16 2.20
C PHE A 188 -10.64 -0.18 1.02
N THR A 189 -11.72 -0.22 0.23
CA THR A 189 -11.91 0.64 -0.94
C THR A 189 -12.61 1.96 -0.58
N VAL A 190 -12.73 2.89 -1.54
CA VAL A 190 -13.57 4.10 -1.39
C VAL A 190 -15.03 3.75 -1.07
N ARG A 191 -15.56 2.63 -1.60
CA ARG A 191 -16.91 2.17 -1.27
C ARG A 191 -17.01 1.73 0.18
N ASP A 192 -16.00 1.00 0.66
CA ASP A 192 -15.98 0.51 2.04
C ASP A 192 -15.80 1.64 3.04
N ALA A 193 -14.96 2.64 2.70
CA ALA A 193 -14.83 3.87 3.48
C ALA A 193 -16.16 4.62 3.59
N ARG A 194 -16.92 4.75 2.50
CA ARG A 194 -18.24 5.41 2.49
C ARG A 194 -19.27 4.64 3.29
N GLU A 195 -19.33 3.31 3.14
CA GLU A 195 -20.24 2.46 3.90
C GLU A 195 -19.93 2.52 5.41
N ALA A 196 -18.64 2.43 5.77
CA ALA A 196 -18.21 2.55 7.15
C ALA A 196 -18.54 3.93 7.74
N MET A 197 -18.26 5.01 7.01
CA MET A 197 -18.59 6.37 7.42
C MET A 197 -20.10 6.53 7.64
N PHE A 198 -20.92 6.00 6.72
CA PHE A 198 -22.37 6.03 6.85
C PHE A 198 -22.84 5.30 8.12
N ARG A 199 -22.32 4.10 8.38
CA ARG A 199 -22.61 3.32 9.61
C ARG A 199 -22.17 4.04 10.87
N ALA A 200 -21.00 4.67 10.86
CA ALA A 200 -20.49 5.45 11.99
C ALA A 200 -21.38 6.66 12.29
N LEU A 201 -21.88 7.36 11.26
CA LEU A 201 -22.71 8.55 11.42
C LEU A 201 -24.15 8.22 11.83
N THR A 202 -24.75 7.20 11.21
CA THR A 202 -26.19 6.96 11.30
C THR A 202 -26.58 5.80 12.20
N GLY A 203 -25.64 4.89 12.46
CA GLY A 203 -25.95 3.59 13.06
C GLY A 203 -26.77 2.67 12.15
N GLN A 204 -26.82 2.94 10.84
CA GLN A 204 -27.55 2.19 9.82
C GLN A 204 -26.62 1.71 8.71
N ARG A 205 -27.04 0.69 7.95
CA ARG A 205 -26.34 0.27 6.72
C ARG A 205 -26.88 1.01 5.51
N LEU A 206 -26.04 1.37 4.55
CA LEU A 206 -26.50 2.08 3.35
C LEU A 206 -27.44 1.21 2.51
N THR A 207 -27.17 -0.09 2.45
CA THR A 207 -27.90 -1.06 1.64
C THR A 207 -29.17 -1.60 2.31
N ASP A 208 -29.23 -1.59 3.64
CA ASP A 208 -30.37 -2.11 4.40
C ASP A 208 -30.47 -1.44 5.79
N PRO A 209 -31.12 -0.26 5.89
CA PRO A 209 -31.18 0.53 7.11
C PRO A 209 -31.88 -0.15 8.30
N VAL A 210 -32.64 -1.24 8.08
CA VAL A 210 -33.31 -1.97 9.16
C VAL A 210 -32.43 -3.06 9.79
N LYS A 211 -31.26 -3.34 9.22
CA LYS A 211 -30.32 -4.34 9.75
C LYS A 211 -29.32 -3.73 10.71
N ALA A 212 -28.94 -4.55 11.68
CA ALA A 212 -28.01 -4.16 12.71
C ALA A 212 -26.59 -3.95 12.18
N ILE A 213 -25.82 -3.06 12.78
CA ILE A 213 -24.49 -2.68 12.28
C ILE A 213 -23.33 -3.51 12.87
N GLY A 214 -23.55 -4.40 13.82
CA GLY A 214 -22.46 -5.16 14.44
C GLY A 214 -21.78 -6.18 13.50
N PRO A 215 -20.75 -6.89 13.98
CA PRO A 215 -20.10 -7.97 13.23
C PRO A 215 -21.04 -9.14 12.93
N GLY A 216 -20.72 -9.91 11.89
CA GLY A 216 -21.49 -11.06 11.39
C GLY A 216 -22.03 -10.86 9.97
N ASP A 217 -22.58 -11.93 9.39
CA ASP A 217 -23.02 -11.96 7.99
C ASP A 217 -24.23 -11.03 7.74
N THR A 218 -25.09 -10.89 8.76
CA THR A 218 -26.25 -9.98 8.79
C THR A 218 -26.09 -8.87 9.82
N GLY A 219 -24.93 -8.86 10.51
CA GLY A 219 -24.55 -8.04 11.67
C GLY A 219 -25.37 -8.26 12.93
N SER A 220 -24.71 -8.05 14.08
CA SER A 220 -25.34 -8.13 15.39
C SER A 220 -25.93 -6.79 15.85
N THR A 221 -27.08 -6.86 16.52
CA THR A 221 -27.65 -5.70 17.24
C THR A 221 -26.81 -5.42 18.47
N PRO A 222 -26.36 -4.16 18.71
CA PRO A 222 -25.69 -3.84 19.96
C PRO A 222 -26.64 -4.05 21.14
N ASN A 223 -26.16 -4.70 22.20
CA ASN A 223 -26.95 -5.04 23.38
C ASN A 223 -27.24 -3.82 24.28
N ASN A 224 -26.45 -2.75 24.14
CA ASN A 224 -26.59 -1.52 24.92
C ASN A 224 -25.92 -0.33 24.20
N ALA A 225 -26.09 0.87 24.74
CA ALA A 225 -25.53 2.11 24.18
C ALA A 225 -24.00 2.11 24.12
N THR A 226 -23.32 1.50 25.09
CA THR A 226 -21.85 1.39 25.11
C THR A 226 -21.34 0.55 23.94
N GLU A 227 -21.98 -0.58 23.66
CA GLU A 227 -21.62 -1.43 22.53
C GLU A 227 -21.96 -0.77 21.19
N ALA A 228 -23.10 -0.06 21.11
CA ALA A 228 -23.45 0.71 19.93
C ALA A 228 -22.38 1.78 19.62
N GLU A 229 -21.92 2.50 20.64
CA GLU A 229 -20.84 3.47 20.49
C GLU A 229 -19.52 2.81 20.10
N ALA A 230 -19.19 1.64 20.67
CA ALA A 230 -18.01 0.89 20.27
C ALA A 230 -18.06 0.46 18.78
N PHE A 231 -19.21 0.05 18.28
CA PHE A 231 -19.38 -0.26 16.85
C PHE A 231 -19.20 0.99 15.97
N ARG A 232 -19.82 2.11 16.34
CA ARG A 232 -19.66 3.38 15.60
C ARG A 232 -18.19 3.81 15.53
N LYS A 233 -17.47 3.69 16.64
CA LYS A 233 -16.04 3.99 16.73
C LYS A 233 -15.18 3.09 15.84
N ALA A 234 -15.46 1.79 15.84
CA ALA A 234 -14.77 0.85 14.95
C ALA A 234 -15.06 1.11 13.46
N TYR A 235 -16.25 1.60 13.10
CA TYR A 235 -16.55 2.05 11.74
C TYR A 235 -15.82 3.34 11.36
N TRP A 236 -15.64 4.28 12.29
CA TRP A 236 -14.76 5.42 12.05
C TRP A 236 -13.31 4.99 11.83
N ALA A 237 -12.80 4.05 12.63
CA ALA A 237 -11.49 3.44 12.41
C ALA A 237 -11.39 2.80 11.01
N THR A 238 -12.39 2.02 10.58
CA THR A 238 -12.46 1.46 9.21
C THR A 238 -12.44 2.54 8.14
N THR A 239 -13.15 3.65 8.35
CA THR A 239 -13.21 4.75 7.39
C THR A 239 -11.81 5.32 7.15
N PHE A 240 -11.11 5.71 8.20
CA PHE A 240 -9.77 6.29 8.09
C PHE A 240 -8.72 5.28 7.64
N ARG A 241 -8.86 4.03 8.09
CA ARG A 241 -8.06 2.92 7.58
C ARG A 241 -8.18 2.81 6.06
N ALA A 242 -9.40 2.66 5.55
CA ALA A 242 -9.65 2.50 4.11
C ALA A 242 -9.20 3.71 3.29
N LEU A 243 -9.36 4.92 3.81
CA LEU A 243 -8.79 6.12 3.17
C LEU A 243 -7.27 6.05 3.08
N GLY A 244 -6.60 5.47 4.07
CA GLY A 244 -5.16 5.21 4.02
C GLY A 244 -4.76 4.20 2.94
N ASP A 245 -5.47 3.07 2.80
CA ASP A 245 -5.25 2.11 1.70
C ASP A 245 -5.43 2.79 0.33
N VAL A 246 -6.43 3.68 0.20
CA VAL A 246 -6.64 4.47 -1.03
C VAL A 246 -5.50 5.47 -1.26
N MET A 247 -5.00 6.12 -0.21
CA MET A 247 -3.85 7.05 -0.32
C MET A 247 -2.60 6.34 -0.81
N HIS A 248 -2.31 5.13 -0.30
CA HIS A 248 -1.22 4.29 -0.81
C HIS A 248 -1.32 4.08 -2.32
N LEU A 249 -2.48 3.69 -2.82
CA LEU A 249 -2.67 3.46 -4.25
C LEU A 249 -2.52 4.74 -5.08
N ILE A 250 -2.90 5.90 -4.55
CA ILE A 250 -2.65 7.19 -5.20
C ILE A 250 -1.15 7.51 -5.23
N GLU A 251 -0.42 7.23 -4.14
CA GLU A 251 1.02 7.41 -4.06
C GLU A 251 1.76 6.51 -5.06
N ASP A 252 1.37 5.23 -5.17
CA ASP A 252 1.89 4.30 -6.17
C ASP A 252 1.54 4.74 -7.60
N MET A 253 0.30 5.16 -7.87
CA MET A 253 -0.06 5.69 -9.19
C MET A 253 0.62 7.03 -9.53
N ALA A 254 1.20 7.74 -8.55
CA ALA A 254 2.05 8.90 -8.79
C ALA A 254 3.51 8.50 -9.11
N GLN A 255 3.84 7.21 -8.98
CA GLN A 255 5.16 6.67 -9.22
C GLN A 255 5.27 6.12 -10.67
N PRO A 256 6.31 6.51 -11.45
CA PRO A 256 6.42 6.14 -12.86
C PRO A 256 6.49 4.64 -13.16
N GLN A 257 7.11 3.82 -12.30
CA GLN A 257 7.22 2.37 -12.51
C GLN A 257 5.84 1.69 -12.40
N HIS A 258 5.00 2.13 -11.45
CA HIS A 258 3.63 1.64 -11.28
C HIS A 258 2.67 2.05 -12.41
N THR A 259 2.94 3.17 -13.10
CA THR A 259 2.16 3.64 -14.25
C THR A 259 2.71 3.21 -15.61
N ARG A 260 4.01 2.91 -15.71
CA ARG A 260 4.62 2.30 -16.90
C ARG A 260 4.47 0.79 -16.96
N ASN A 261 3.92 0.18 -15.91
CA ASN A 261 3.81 -1.27 -15.78
C ASN A 261 5.19 -1.95 -15.72
N ASP A 262 6.18 -1.27 -15.13
CA ASP A 262 7.48 -1.84 -14.87
C ASP A 262 7.30 -2.89 -13.78
N GLN A 263 7.69 -4.14 -14.03
CA GLN A 263 7.51 -5.18 -13.03
C GLN A 263 8.60 -5.00 -11.97
N HIS A 264 8.20 -4.77 -10.72
CA HIS A 264 9.11 -4.69 -9.58
C HIS A 264 8.48 -5.17 -8.29
N SER A 265 7.55 -6.13 -8.42
CA SER A 265 6.88 -6.69 -7.25
C SER A 265 7.85 -7.45 -6.36
N GLY A 266 9.09 -7.78 -6.74
CA GLY A 266 10.06 -8.45 -5.85
C GLY A 266 9.61 -9.82 -5.31
N LEU A 267 8.50 -10.36 -5.82
CA LEU A 267 7.94 -11.62 -5.36
C LEU A 267 8.72 -12.79 -5.97
N CYS A 268 9.08 -13.78 -5.17
CA CYS A 268 9.78 -15.01 -5.55
C CYS A 268 11.32 -14.96 -5.70
N PHE A 269 11.91 -16.09 -6.12
CA PHE A 269 13.36 -16.24 -6.28
C PHE A 269 13.92 -15.36 -7.40
N PRO A 270 15.23 -15.03 -7.39
CA PRO A 270 15.86 -14.20 -8.42
C PRO A 270 15.51 -14.59 -9.86
N PHE A 271 15.53 -15.89 -10.19
CA PHE A 271 15.19 -16.33 -11.55
C PHE A 271 13.72 -16.10 -11.94
N VAL A 272 12.80 -16.05 -10.98
CA VAL A 272 11.37 -15.73 -11.19
C VAL A 272 11.18 -14.21 -11.18
N GLN A 273 11.93 -13.48 -10.33
CA GLN A 273 11.99 -12.02 -10.35
C GLN A 273 12.50 -11.48 -11.69
N ASP A 274 13.56 -12.08 -12.22
CA ASP A 274 14.17 -11.72 -13.51
C ASP A 274 13.19 -11.83 -14.69
N VAL A 275 12.17 -12.69 -14.59
CA VAL A 275 11.37 -13.12 -15.75
C VAL A 275 9.87 -12.82 -15.59
N VAL A 276 9.37 -12.77 -14.35
CA VAL A 276 7.92 -12.82 -14.08
C VAL A 276 7.48 -11.68 -13.18
N THR A 277 8.15 -11.44 -12.05
CA THR A 277 7.63 -10.57 -10.99
C THR A 277 8.40 -9.26 -10.85
N GLY A 278 9.58 -9.16 -11.44
CA GLY A 278 10.48 -8.01 -11.27
C GLY A 278 11.26 -8.04 -9.97
N HIS A 279 12.46 -7.45 -9.96
CA HIS A 279 13.24 -7.21 -8.74
C HIS A 279 12.63 -6.12 -7.88
N LYS A 280 13.05 -6.05 -6.61
CA LYS A 280 12.74 -4.89 -5.77
C LYS A 280 13.22 -3.61 -6.47
N SER A 281 12.39 -2.57 -6.46
CA SER A 281 12.71 -1.32 -7.13
C SER A 281 13.83 -0.55 -6.42
N VAL A 282 14.91 -0.26 -7.14
CA VAL A 282 16.00 0.64 -6.69
C VAL A 282 15.48 2.05 -6.44
N TYR A 283 14.51 2.49 -7.24
CA TYR A 283 13.90 3.81 -7.07
C TYR A 283 13.11 3.90 -5.76
N GLU A 284 12.36 2.86 -5.42
CA GLU A 284 11.67 2.76 -4.13
C GLU A 284 12.65 2.81 -2.95
N ASP A 285 13.72 2.01 -2.98
CA ASP A 285 14.78 2.04 -1.94
C ASP A 285 15.43 3.43 -1.83
N ARG A 286 15.66 4.10 -2.96
CA ARG A 286 16.17 5.48 -2.99
C ARG A 286 15.18 6.45 -2.36
N MET A 287 13.88 6.31 -2.62
CA MET A 287 12.85 7.13 -1.99
C MET A 287 12.81 6.90 -0.49
N LYS A 288 12.94 5.65 0.00
CA LYS A 288 13.14 5.35 1.43
C LYS A 288 14.25 6.14 2.06
N ALA A 289 15.40 6.12 1.39
CA ALA A 289 16.59 6.75 1.89
C ALA A 289 16.35 8.25 2.05
N ARG A 290 15.70 8.88 1.07
CA ARG A 290 15.30 10.30 1.15
C ARG A 290 14.23 10.58 2.21
N THR A 291 13.35 9.62 2.47
CA THR A 291 12.29 9.70 3.48
C THR A 291 12.86 9.62 4.90
N LEU A 292 13.76 8.66 5.17
CA LEU A 292 14.13 8.28 6.55
C LEU A 292 15.55 8.70 6.96
N SER A 293 16.54 8.45 6.10
CA SER A 293 17.96 8.49 6.50
C SER A 293 18.73 9.67 5.90
N GLY A 294 18.27 10.20 4.77
CA GLY A 294 19.05 11.07 3.89
C GLY A 294 20.30 10.39 3.33
N ILE A 295 20.41 9.05 3.39
CA ILE A 295 21.62 8.32 2.99
C ILE A 295 21.23 7.10 2.15
N GLU A 296 21.73 7.05 0.92
CA GLU A 296 21.63 5.90 0.04
C GLU A 296 22.96 5.13 0.05
N TYR A 297 22.87 3.80 0.05
CA TYR A 297 24.04 2.93 -0.01
C TYR A 297 24.12 2.32 -1.41
N ASN A 298 25.22 2.63 -2.11
CA ASN A 298 25.52 2.01 -3.39
C ASN A 298 26.27 0.69 -3.14
N SER A 299 25.57 -0.42 -3.39
CA SER A 299 26.11 -1.77 -3.20
C SER A 299 27.23 -2.12 -4.18
N ALA A 300 27.27 -1.51 -5.37
CA ALA A 300 28.26 -1.81 -6.41
C ALA A 300 29.68 -1.34 -6.03
N ASN A 301 29.79 -0.29 -5.22
CA ASN A 301 31.08 0.28 -4.81
C ASN A 301 31.22 0.50 -3.29
N ALA A 302 30.28 -0.02 -2.51
CA ALA A 302 30.22 0.12 -1.05
C ALA A 302 30.29 1.58 -0.55
N SER A 303 29.78 2.53 -1.35
CA SER A 303 29.79 3.95 -1.01
C SER A 303 28.45 4.42 -0.44
N LYS A 304 28.48 5.51 0.33
CA LYS A 304 27.29 6.18 0.86
C LYS A 304 27.17 7.54 0.20
N SER A 305 26.02 7.80 -0.42
CA SER A 305 25.65 9.11 -0.94
C SER A 305 24.70 9.79 0.04
N GLN A 306 24.99 11.06 0.37
CA GLN A 306 24.01 11.91 1.04
C GLN A 306 22.96 12.30 0.00
N LEU A 307 21.69 12.09 0.34
CA LEU A 307 20.56 12.51 -0.46
C LEU A 307 19.82 13.64 0.25
N ASP A 308 19.27 14.54 -0.56
CA ASP A 308 18.32 15.52 -0.08
C ASP A 308 17.01 14.82 0.32
N GLY A 309 16.48 15.24 1.47
CA GLY A 309 15.19 14.76 1.95
C GLY A 309 14.05 15.07 0.99
N LEU A 310 12.91 14.42 1.20
CA LEU A 310 11.69 14.77 0.46
C LEU A 310 11.20 16.18 0.85
N VAL A 311 10.76 16.92 -0.17
CA VAL A 311 10.17 18.26 0.01
C VAL A 311 8.65 18.11 0.06
N TYR A 312 8.08 18.33 1.24
CA TYR A 312 6.64 18.18 1.46
C TYR A 312 5.84 19.49 1.28
N ASN A 313 6.52 20.64 1.24
CA ASN A 313 5.89 21.95 1.12
C ASN A 313 6.22 22.58 -0.23
N GLY A 314 5.18 23.01 -0.96
CA GLY A 314 5.32 23.76 -2.20
C GLY A 314 5.93 22.95 -3.34
N TYR A 315 5.50 21.69 -3.53
CA TYR A 315 5.96 20.80 -4.60
C TYR A 315 6.00 21.58 -5.92
N PRO A 316 7.18 22.00 -6.39
CA PRO A 316 7.27 22.62 -7.69
C PRO A 316 6.92 21.54 -8.70
N ILE A 317 6.17 21.89 -9.75
CA ILE A 317 5.91 20.98 -10.86
C ILE A 317 7.26 20.37 -11.27
N PRO A 318 7.42 19.03 -11.26
CA PRO A 318 8.69 18.40 -11.59
C PRO A 318 9.17 18.88 -12.96
N SER A 319 10.32 19.55 -12.98
CA SER A 319 11.02 19.89 -14.22
C SER A 319 12.09 18.82 -14.44
N PHE A 320 11.89 17.93 -15.41
CA PHE A 320 12.93 17.02 -15.87
C PHE A 320 13.85 17.82 -16.81
N ASN A 321 15.02 18.22 -16.30
CA ASN A 321 15.93 19.10 -17.03
C ASN A 321 17.01 18.31 -17.78
N ARG A 322 17.20 17.02 -17.43
CA ARG A 322 18.19 16.12 -18.04
C ARG A 322 17.65 14.70 -18.13
N CYS A 323 18.11 13.92 -19.12
CA CYS A 323 17.76 12.50 -19.25
C CYS A 323 18.18 11.65 -18.04
N GLU A 324 19.23 12.09 -17.32
CA GLU A 324 19.72 11.46 -16.08
C GLU A 324 18.76 11.63 -14.89
N ASP A 325 17.84 12.59 -14.97
CA ASP A 325 16.80 12.81 -13.94
C ASP A 325 15.67 11.77 -14.05
N VAL A 326 15.63 11.01 -15.16
CA VAL A 326 14.76 9.85 -15.35
C VAL A 326 15.53 8.63 -14.85
N PRO A 327 15.09 7.95 -13.77
CA PRO A 327 15.77 6.76 -13.28
C PRO A 327 15.82 5.70 -14.39
N ALA A 328 17.02 5.42 -14.90
CA ALA A 328 17.23 4.31 -15.80
C ALA A 328 17.03 3.00 -15.01
N VAL A 329 16.17 2.13 -15.52
CA VAL A 329 16.20 0.71 -15.15
C VAL A 329 17.45 0.14 -15.83
N GLU A 330 18.36 -0.49 -15.09
CA GLU A 330 19.40 -1.34 -15.69
C GLU A 330 18.71 -2.51 -16.41
N THR A 331 18.35 -2.30 -17.67
CA THR A 331 17.78 -3.35 -18.51
C THR A 331 18.92 -4.24 -19.00
N HIS A 332 19.05 -5.43 -18.42
CA HIS A 332 19.66 -6.53 -19.15
C HIS A 332 18.70 -6.97 -20.27
N GLY A 333 18.79 -6.30 -21.43
CA GLY A 333 18.49 -6.93 -22.72
C GLY A 333 17.12 -6.72 -23.38
N TYR A 334 16.28 -5.77 -22.97
CA TYR A 334 15.08 -5.43 -23.74
C TYR A 334 15.07 -3.95 -24.14
N LEU A 335 15.01 -3.72 -25.46
CA LEU A 335 14.92 -2.41 -26.09
C LEU A 335 13.62 -1.71 -25.67
N LEU A 336 13.76 -0.56 -24.98
CA LEU A 336 12.64 0.36 -24.75
C LEU A 336 12.20 0.99 -26.07
N ASP A 337 10.89 1.09 -26.23
CA ASP A 337 10.21 1.73 -27.35
C ASP A 337 10.43 3.25 -27.30
N SER A 338 10.89 3.83 -28.42
CA SER A 338 11.20 5.26 -28.56
C SER A 338 10.02 6.19 -28.27
N ARG A 339 8.79 5.67 -28.25
CA ARG A 339 7.55 6.42 -27.98
C ARG A 339 7.40 6.94 -26.55
N ILE A 340 8.17 6.42 -25.59
CA ILE A 340 8.18 6.92 -24.20
C ILE A 340 8.82 8.32 -24.12
N TYR A 341 9.82 8.59 -24.97
CA TYR A 341 10.45 9.91 -25.03
C TYR A 341 9.54 10.96 -25.68
N ASP A 342 8.76 10.57 -26.70
CA ASP A 342 7.86 11.48 -27.41
C ASP A 342 6.69 11.96 -26.52
N ALA A 343 6.15 11.09 -25.65
CA ALA A 343 5.05 11.45 -24.75
C ALA A 343 5.48 12.43 -23.62
N MET A 344 6.77 12.49 -23.29
CA MET A 344 7.31 13.44 -22.30
C MET A 344 7.76 14.76 -22.94
N ALA A 345 8.10 14.75 -24.23
CA ALA A 345 8.44 15.97 -24.97
C ALA A 345 7.23 16.92 -25.12
N ASP A 346 6.00 16.39 -25.22
CA ASP A 346 4.77 17.19 -25.34
C ASP A 346 4.39 17.98 -24.08
N ILE A 347 5.01 17.70 -22.92
CA ILE A 347 4.75 18.42 -21.66
C ILE A 347 5.71 19.63 -21.50
N ASN A 348 6.79 19.71 -22.28
CA ASN A 348 7.74 20.81 -22.27
C ASN A 348 8.09 21.24 -23.70
N ASP A 349 7.47 22.33 -24.15
CA ASP A 349 7.67 23.01 -25.44
C ASP A 349 9.09 23.64 -25.59
N GLY A 350 10.16 22.93 -25.19
CA GLY A 350 11.50 23.49 -25.07
C GLY A 350 12.69 22.52 -25.16
N LEU A 351 12.50 21.21 -25.31
CA LEU A 351 13.62 20.27 -25.48
C LEU A 351 13.58 19.61 -26.85
N ALA A 352 14.02 20.36 -27.85
CA ALA A 352 14.51 19.75 -29.07
C ALA A 352 15.75 18.89 -28.75
N SER A 353 15.75 17.66 -29.25
CA SER A 353 16.79 16.62 -29.19
C SER A 353 17.03 15.95 -27.83
N CYS A 354 16.36 14.81 -27.64
CA CYS A 354 16.97 13.61 -27.08
C CYS A 354 17.49 12.74 -28.23
#